data_AF-A0A0D0BWQ3-F1
#
_entry.id   AF-A0A0D0BWQ3-F1
#
_cell.length_a   1.000
_cell.length_b   1.000
_cell.length_c   1.000
_cell.angle_alpha   90.00
_cell.angle_beta   90.00
_cell.angle_gamma   90.00
#
_symmetry.space_group_name_H-M   'P 1'
#
loop_
_entity.id
_entity.type
_entity.pdbx_description
1 polymer ?
#
loop_
_entity_poly.entity_id
_entity_poly.type
_entity_poly.pdbx_seq_one_letter_code
_entity_poly.pdbx_strand_id
1 'polypeptide(L)'
;AYKTWFYNHGRRRVTKPLVKYGKSVTNWDVIKVQKKDDIQKGIEEEHREKPGDQEMIGKYQWAVNKVMGGLTQEEIKEVERLAKEWRKTKPLPEVQAKTASQKGEKYLREFAEEMWRQCGMRVEVL
;
A
#
# COMPACT_ATOMS: atom_id res chain seq x y z
N ALA A 1 -15.11 -2.61 -47.27
CA ALA A 1 -15.78 -3.17 -46.07
C ALA A 1 -14.89 -4.15 -45.29
N TYR A 2 -14.37 -5.23 -45.90
CA TYR A 2 -13.65 -6.28 -45.17
C TYR A 2 -12.32 -5.84 -44.50
N LYS A 3 -11.57 -4.91 -45.12
CA LYS A 3 -10.32 -4.38 -44.55
C LYS A 3 -10.54 -3.67 -43.21
N THR A 4 -11.62 -2.90 -43.09
CA THR A 4 -11.99 -2.19 -41.85
C THR A 4 -12.43 -3.17 -40.75
N TRP A 5 -13.12 -4.25 -41.13
CA TRP A 5 -13.51 -5.31 -40.21
C TRP A 5 -12.29 -6.01 -39.61
N PHE A 6 -11.33 -6.43 -40.45
CA PHE A 6 -10.06 -7.03 -40.01
C PHE A 6 -9.19 -6.07 -39.19
N TYR A 7 -9.20 -4.77 -39.49
CA TYR A 7 -8.48 -3.79 -38.68
C TYR A 7 -9.07 -3.65 -37.26
N ASN A 8 -10.39 -3.63 -37.16
CA ASN A 8 -11.10 -3.46 -35.89
C ASN A 8 -11.14 -4.75 -35.05
N HIS A 9 -11.20 -5.93 -35.69
CA HIS A 9 -11.37 -7.23 -35.02
C HIS A 9 -10.14 -8.13 -35.07
N GLY A 10 -9.20 -7.88 -35.98
CA GLY A 10 -7.97 -8.66 -36.16
C GLY A 10 -6.79 -8.17 -35.33
N ARG A 11 -6.88 -6.98 -34.71
CA ARG A 11 -5.94 -6.61 -33.63
C ARG A 11 -6.22 -7.52 -32.44
N ARG A 12 -5.38 -8.55 -32.27
CA ARG A 12 -5.27 -9.27 -30.99
C ARG A 12 -5.15 -8.22 -29.89
N ARG A 13 -6.12 -8.17 -28.98
CA ARG A 13 -6.04 -7.31 -27.80
C ARG A 13 -4.71 -7.66 -27.15
N VAL A 14 -3.85 -6.65 -26.98
CA VAL A 14 -2.59 -6.82 -26.25
C VAL A 14 -2.94 -7.47 -24.92
N THR A 15 -2.39 -8.66 -24.66
CA THR A 15 -2.56 -9.35 -23.39
C THR A 15 -2.07 -8.41 -22.30
N LYS A 16 -3.02 -7.87 -21.52
CA LYS A 16 -2.67 -7.08 -20.34
C LYS A 16 -1.86 -7.99 -19.42
N PRO A 17 -0.73 -7.52 -18.86
CA PRO A 17 0.03 -8.32 -17.91
C PRO A 17 -0.86 -8.65 -16.71
N LEU A 18 -0.58 -9.79 -16.07
CA LEU A 18 -1.24 -10.17 -14.82
C LEU A 18 -1.11 -9.04 -13.80
N VAL A 19 -2.20 -8.78 -13.08
CA VAL A 19 -2.23 -7.79 -12.00
C VAL A 19 -1.23 -8.26 -10.93
N LYS A 20 -0.19 -7.46 -10.70
CA LYS A 20 0.73 -7.67 -9.59
C LYS A 20 0.15 -7.01 -8.35
N TYR A 21 -0.23 -7.82 -7.36
CA TYR A 21 -0.72 -7.32 -6.08
C TYR A 21 0.44 -6.94 -5.16
N GLY A 22 0.23 -5.88 -4.38
CA GLY A 22 1.13 -5.47 -3.32
C GLY A 22 2.32 -4.61 -3.79
N LYS A 23 2.74 -3.72 -2.89
CA LYS A 23 4.09 -3.12 -2.89
C LYS A 23 4.89 -3.85 -1.82
N SER A 24 6.20 -4.02 -2.05
CA SER A 24 7.09 -4.56 -1.02
C SER A 24 7.15 -3.62 0.19
N VAL A 25 7.28 -4.18 1.39
CA VAL A 25 7.42 -3.40 2.64
C VAL A 25 8.69 -2.57 2.59
N THR A 26 8.57 -1.30 2.98
CA THR A 26 9.68 -0.35 3.06
C THR A 26 10.01 0.00 4.51
N ASN A 27 11.20 0.58 4.73
CA ASN A 27 11.61 1.09 6.05
C ASN A 27 10.59 2.12 6.60
N TRP A 28 10.01 2.92 5.71
CA TRP A 28 8.96 3.88 6.04
C TRP A 28 7.71 3.22 6.63
N ASP A 29 7.33 2.05 6.13
CA ASP A 29 6.15 1.34 6.63
C ASP A 29 6.39 0.83 8.06
N VAL A 30 7.62 0.39 8.37
CA VAL A 30 8.02 -0.03 9.71
C VAL A 30 8.02 1.17 10.67
N ILE A 31 8.63 2.30 10.26
CA ILE A 31 8.73 3.51 11.09
C ILE A 31 7.35 4.08 11.41
N LYS A 32 6.44 4.16 10.43
CA LYS A 32 5.07 4.64 10.65
C LYS A 32 4.30 3.80 11.67
N VAL A 33 4.65 2.52 11.81
CA VAL A 33 4.01 1.62 12.77
C VAL A 33 4.68 1.73 14.13
N GLN A 34 6.01 1.69 14.20
CA GLN A 34 6.74 1.70 15.47
C GLN A 34 6.76 3.08 16.16
N LYS A 35 6.87 4.15 15.39
CA LYS A 35 7.03 5.52 15.89
C LYS A 35 5.74 6.33 15.67
N LYS A 36 4.59 5.65 15.61
CA LYS A 36 3.28 6.27 15.35
C LYS A 36 2.98 7.37 16.37
N ASP A 37 3.21 7.09 17.64
CA ASP A 37 2.92 8.02 18.73
C ASP A 37 3.87 9.22 18.71
N ASP A 38 5.16 9.00 18.38
CA ASP A 38 6.14 10.08 18.20
C ASP A 38 5.77 11.00 17.02
N ILE A 39 5.29 10.43 15.92
CA ILE A 39 4.80 11.19 14.76
C ILE A 39 3.59 12.05 15.17
N GLN A 40 2.64 11.47 15.89
CA GLN A 40 1.44 12.17 16.33
C GLN A 40 1.77 13.29 17.32
N LYS A 41 2.63 13.00 18.30
CA LYS A 41 3.12 13.96 19.27
C LYS A 41 3.88 15.11 18.59
N GLY A 42 4.72 14.82 17.60
CA GLY A 42 5.44 15.85 16.85
C GLY A 42 4.52 16.81 16.09
N ILE A 43 3.35 16.36 15.64
CA ILE A 43 2.34 17.22 15.00
C ILE A 43 1.63 18.08 16.05
N GLU A 44 1.24 17.49 17.18
CA GLU A 44 0.55 18.19 18.26
C GLU A 44 1.44 19.25 18.91
N GLU A 45 2.72 18.97 19.14
CA GLU A 45 3.65 19.91 19.77
C GLU A 45 3.98 21.11 18.85
N GLU A 46 4.22 20.86 17.56
CA GLU A 46 4.71 21.89 16.65
C GLU A 46 3.59 22.66 15.94
N HIS A 47 2.51 21.97 15.62
CA HIS A 47 1.40 22.54 14.86
C HIS A 47 0.13 22.71 15.70
N ARG A 48 0.08 22.17 16.94
CA ARG A 48 -1.10 22.22 17.82
C ARG A 48 -2.36 21.64 17.20
N GLU A 49 -2.19 20.80 16.19
CA GLU A 49 -3.27 20.11 15.50
C GLU A 49 -3.60 18.83 16.26
N LYS A 50 -4.89 18.57 16.48
CA LYS A 50 -5.31 17.40 17.22
C LYS A 50 -5.30 16.16 16.33
N PRO A 51 -5.13 14.97 16.93
CA PRO A 51 -5.26 13.72 16.19
C PRO A 51 -6.65 13.60 15.55
N GLY A 52 -6.69 13.48 14.22
CA GLY A 52 -7.93 13.34 13.46
C GLY A 52 -8.40 14.61 12.74
N ASP A 53 -7.75 15.75 12.94
CA ASP A 53 -8.04 16.97 12.18
C ASP A 53 -7.62 16.81 10.71
N GLN A 54 -8.38 17.39 9.79
CA GLN A 54 -8.08 17.30 8.36
C GLN A 54 -6.72 17.93 8.01
N GLU A 55 -6.32 18.97 8.73
CA GLU A 55 -5.04 19.67 8.55
C GLU A 55 -3.84 18.78 8.89
N MET A 56 -4.03 17.82 9.81
CA MET A 56 -3.02 16.84 10.22
C MET A 56 -2.51 15.99 9.06
N ILE A 57 -3.37 15.71 8.07
CA ILE A 57 -3.00 14.91 6.89
C ILE A 57 -1.89 15.62 6.10
N GLY A 58 -1.94 16.95 6.01
CA GLY A 58 -0.92 17.75 5.33
C GLY A 58 0.40 17.80 6.10
N LYS A 59 0.35 17.75 7.44
CA LYS A 59 1.53 17.78 8.31
C LYS A 59 2.16 16.42 8.57
N TYR A 60 1.42 15.33 8.32
CA TYR A 60 1.88 13.98 8.60
C TYR A 60 3.19 13.63 7.86
N GLN A 61 3.31 14.02 6.59
CA GLN A 61 4.55 13.78 5.84
C GLN A 61 5.75 14.50 6.44
N TRP A 62 5.55 15.75 6.90
CA TRP A 62 6.58 16.52 7.58
C TRP A 62 7.02 15.85 8.88
N ALA A 63 6.07 15.40 9.70
CA ALA A 63 6.36 14.76 10.98
C ALA A 63 7.10 13.43 10.82
N VAL A 64 6.70 12.62 9.83
CA VAL A 64 7.44 11.39 9.49
C VAL A 64 8.88 11.72 9.05
N ASN A 65 9.07 12.73 8.21
CA ASN A 65 10.41 13.15 7.78
C ASN A 65 11.27 13.62 8.97
N LYS A 66 10.68 14.37 9.90
CA LYS A 66 11.36 14.83 11.12
C LYS A 66 11.80 13.66 11.99
N VAL A 67 10.90 12.70 12.24
CA VAL A 67 11.22 11.48 13.00
C VAL A 67 12.32 10.69 12.32
N MET A 68 12.26 10.49 11.01
CA MET A 68 13.31 9.79 10.28
C MET A 68 14.66 10.50 10.31
N GLY A 69 14.66 11.83 10.20
CA GLY A 69 15.88 12.64 10.27
C GLY A 69 16.55 12.61 11.64
N GLY A 70 15.81 12.26 12.70
CA GLY A 70 16.31 12.12 14.06
C GLY A 70 16.72 10.70 14.47
N LEU A 71 16.58 9.70 13.59
CA LEU A 71 16.94 8.32 13.92
C LEU A 71 18.45 8.14 14.06
N THR A 72 18.87 7.39 15.08
CA THR A 72 20.28 7.01 15.22
C THR A 72 20.69 5.95 14.20
N GLN A 73 22.00 5.73 14.01
CA GLN A 73 22.50 4.71 13.10
C GLN A 73 22.07 3.29 13.54
N GLU A 74 21.95 3.05 14.83
CA GLU A 74 21.47 1.81 15.43
C GLU A 74 19.99 1.60 15.10
N GLU A 75 19.16 2.63 15.26
CA GLU A 75 17.74 2.57 14.95
C GLU A 75 17.51 2.34 13.45
N ILE A 76 18.28 3.00 12.58
CA ILE A 76 18.22 2.78 11.13
C ILE A 76 18.51 1.32 10.78
N LYS A 77 19.56 0.74 11.35
CA LYS A 77 19.91 -0.68 11.14
C LYS A 77 18.81 -1.62 11.62
N GLU A 78 18.19 -1.32 12.76
CA GLU A 78 17.09 -2.14 13.28
C GLU A 78 15.84 -2.04 12.41
N VAL A 79 15.48 -0.85 11.94
CA VAL A 79 14.40 -0.66 10.98
C VAL A 79 14.66 -1.44 9.69
N GLU A 80 15.88 -1.41 9.16
CA GLU A 80 16.25 -2.19 7.98
C GLU A 80 16.15 -3.70 8.22
N ARG A 81 16.58 -4.17 9.39
CA ARG A 81 16.46 -5.57 9.80
C ARG A 81 15.00 -5.99 9.83
N LEU A 82 14.15 -5.21 10.48
CA LEU A 82 12.70 -5.44 10.57
C LEU A 82 12.01 -5.37 9.21
N ALA A 83 12.38 -4.40 8.36
CA ALA A 83 11.84 -4.32 7.01
C ALA A 83 12.25 -5.51 6.14
N LYS A 84 13.44 -6.09 6.34
CA LYS A 84 13.84 -7.36 5.71
C LYS A 84 13.06 -8.53 6.28
N GLU A 85 12.84 -8.55 7.59
CA GLU A 85 12.05 -9.57 8.26
C GLU A 85 10.62 -9.58 7.74
N TRP A 86 9.91 -8.45 7.77
CA TRP A 86 8.54 -8.30 7.25
C TRP A 86 8.40 -8.51 5.74
N ARG A 87 9.50 -8.55 4.99
CA ARG A 87 9.50 -8.96 3.58
C ARG A 87 9.57 -10.47 3.42
N LYS A 88 10.19 -11.18 4.36
CA LYS A 88 10.28 -12.64 4.40
C LYS A 88 9.09 -13.27 5.11
N THR A 89 8.70 -12.68 6.23
CA THR A 89 7.54 -13.04 7.04
C THR A 89 6.39 -12.09 6.73
N LYS A 90 5.21 -12.31 7.31
CA LYS A 90 4.09 -11.37 7.17
C LYS A 90 4.28 -10.21 8.16
N PRO A 91 3.87 -8.96 7.83
CA PRO A 91 3.85 -7.84 8.78
C PRO A 91 3.06 -8.14 10.04
N LEU A 92 3.13 -7.29 11.08
CA LEU A 92 2.31 -7.50 12.28
C LEU A 92 0.81 -7.62 11.97
N PRO A 93 0.03 -8.40 12.75
CA PRO A 93 -1.40 -8.60 12.52
C PRO A 93 -2.19 -7.30 12.39
N GLU A 94 -1.87 -6.27 13.18
CA GLU A 94 -2.53 -4.95 13.09
C GLU A 94 -2.30 -4.28 11.73
N VAL A 95 -1.06 -4.36 11.21
CA VAL A 95 -0.69 -3.83 9.89
C VAL A 95 -1.39 -4.61 8.78
N GLN A 96 -1.48 -5.93 8.93
CA GLN A 96 -2.23 -6.79 8.01
C GLN A 96 -3.72 -6.43 8.01
N ALA A 97 -4.34 -6.32 9.18
CA ALA A 97 -5.75 -5.98 9.33
C ALA A 97 -6.07 -4.63 8.70
N LYS A 98 -5.29 -3.59 9.00
CA LYS A 98 -5.45 -2.26 8.41
C LYS A 98 -5.29 -2.29 6.89
N THR A 99 -4.30 -3.02 6.38
CA THR A 99 -4.07 -3.14 4.94
C THR A 99 -5.22 -3.88 4.25
N ALA A 100 -5.73 -4.95 4.87
CA ALA A 100 -6.86 -5.71 4.37
C ALA A 100 -8.14 -4.85 4.36
N SER A 101 -8.42 -4.06 5.39
CA SER A 101 -9.56 -3.13 5.40
C SER A 101 -9.45 -2.05 4.31
N GLN A 102 -8.24 -1.53 4.05
CA GLN A 102 -8.06 -0.45 3.07
C GLN A 102 -8.03 -0.93 1.62
N LYS A 103 -7.50 -2.13 1.36
CA LYS A 103 -7.21 -2.61 -0.01
C LYS A 103 -7.90 -3.91 -0.35
N GLY A 104 -8.41 -4.65 0.63
CA GLY A 104 -8.98 -5.99 0.46
C GLY A 104 -10.11 -5.97 -0.56
N GLU A 105 -11.11 -5.12 -0.36
CA GLU A 105 -12.24 -4.99 -1.29
C GLU A 105 -11.78 -4.72 -2.73
N LYS A 106 -10.84 -3.79 -2.92
CA LYS A 106 -10.28 -3.48 -4.23
C LYS A 106 -9.61 -4.70 -4.86
N TYR A 107 -8.78 -5.43 -4.11
CA TYR A 107 -8.10 -6.62 -4.61
C TYR A 107 -9.06 -7.77 -4.93
N LEU A 108 -10.09 -7.97 -4.10
CA LEU A 108 -11.13 -8.96 -4.37
C LEU A 108 -11.89 -8.63 -5.66
N ARG A 109 -12.22 -7.35 -5.87
CA ARG A 109 -12.88 -6.91 -7.10
C ARG A 109 -12.01 -7.10 -8.34
N GLU A 110 -10.75 -6.66 -8.28
CA GLU A 110 -9.79 -6.83 -9.38
C GLU A 110 -9.56 -8.32 -9.71
N PHE A 111 -9.49 -9.18 -8.69
CA PHE A 111 -9.38 -10.62 -8.86
C PHE A 111 -10.62 -11.21 -9.57
N ALA A 112 -11.82 -10.86 -9.12
CA ALA A 112 -13.06 -11.33 -9.73
C ALA A 112 -13.21 -10.87 -11.20
N GLU A 113 -12.89 -9.60 -11.48
CA GLU A 113 -12.88 -9.04 -12.84
C GLU A 113 -11.90 -9.80 -13.76
N GLU A 114 -10.73 -10.15 -13.24
CA GLU A 114 -9.69 -10.85 -14.00
C GLU A 114 -10.08 -12.31 -14.28
N MET A 115 -10.67 -13.00 -13.29
CA MET A 115 -11.17 -14.37 -13.43
C MET A 115 -12.30 -14.45 -14.47
N TRP A 116 -13.20 -13.47 -14.48
CA TRP A 116 -14.22 -13.36 -15.52
C TRP A 116 -13.59 -13.12 -16.90
N ARG A 117 -12.65 -12.19 -17.00
CA ARG A 117 -12.03 -11.80 -18.27
C ARG A 117 -11.20 -12.91 -18.91
N GLN A 118 -10.39 -13.62 -18.12
CA GLN A 118 -9.46 -14.61 -18.64
C GLN A 118 -10.06 -16.02 -18.69
N CYS A 119 -10.91 -16.37 -17.73
CA CYS A 119 -11.39 -17.73 -17.58
C CYS A 119 -12.91 -17.87 -17.81
N GLY A 120 -13.65 -16.77 -17.99
CA GLY A 120 -15.12 -16.81 -18.07
C GLY A 120 -15.80 -17.26 -16.77
N MET A 121 -15.06 -17.26 -15.66
CA MET A 121 -15.50 -17.76 -14.36
C MET A 121 -16.00 -16.61 -13.49
N ARG A 122 -17.12 -16.81 -12.80
CA ARG A 122 -17.56 -15.92 -11.72
C ARG A 122 -16.97 -16.40 -10.40
N VAL A 123 -16.49 -15.45 -9.60
CA VAL A 123 -15.95 -15.69 -8.26
C VAL A 123 -16.86 -15.01 -7.26
N GLU A 124 -17.30 -15.78 -6.26
CA GLU A 124 -17.96 -15.28 -5.07
C GLU A 124 -17.01 -15.49 -3.88
N VAL A 125 -16.87 -14.46 -3.05
CA VAL A 125 -16.01 -14.47 -1.86
C VAL A 125 -16.96 -14.40 -0.67
N LEU A 126 -16.98 -15.48 0.14
CA LEU A 126 -17.84 -15.64 1.31
C LEU A 126 -17.14 -15.20 2.60
#